data_AF-A0A2D4N8S6-F1
#
_entry.id   AF-A0A2D4N8S6-F1
#
_cell.length_a   1.000
_cell.length_b   1.000
_cell.length_c   1.000
_cell.angle_alpha   90.00
_cell.angle_beta   90.00
_cell.angle_gamma   90.00
#
_symmetry.space_group_name_H-M   'P 1'
#
loop_
_entity.id
_entity.type
_entity.pdbx_description
1 polymer ?
#
loop_
_entity_poly.entity_id
_entity_poly.type
_entity_poly.pdbx_seq_one_letter_code
_entity_poly.pdbx_strand_id
1 'polypeptide(L)'
;KTLFAGLEPHIPNAYCNCMIQVLYFLESVRCLVQNHLCQKEFCLSCELGFLFHMLDLSRGDPCQGSNFLRAFRTIPEAAALGLILADSDEATGKVNLGRLIQSWNRFILTQLHQETQEQEGPQAYRGIGSSNFGSSGDSVIGQLFSCEVENCSMCRCGKETVRVSSTLLFTLSYPENNDKIMDYEFAQILKRSICLEQNTQAWCENC
;
A
#
# COMPACT_ATOMS: atom_id res chain seq x y z
N LYS A 1 -26.67 -15.56 -2.47
CA LYS A 1 -25.85 -14.82 -3.45
C LYS A 1 -25.78 -13.38 -2.98
N THR A 2 -24.59 -12.77 -2.94
CA THR A 2 -24.38 -11.38 -2.53
C THR A 2 -24.48 -10.44 -3.75
N LEU A 3 -24.55 -9.13 -3.52
CA LEU A 3 -24.47 -8.10 -4.56
C LEU A 3 -23.04 -7.62 -4.82
N PHE A 4 -22.05 -8.19 -4.13
CA PHE A 4 -20.65 -7.82 -4.24
C PHE A 4 -19.98 -8.66 -5.32
N ALA A 5 -19.38 -8.00 -6.30
CA ALA A 5 -18.67 -8.65 -7.38
C ALA A 5 -17.31 -9.20 -6.94
N GLY A 6 -17.01 -10.40 -7.43
CA GLY A 6 -15.67 -10.99 -7.32
C GLY A 6 -14.74 -10.50 -8.43
N LEU A 7 -13.46 -10.86 -8.33
CA LEU A 7 -12.48 -10.69 -9.40
C LEU A 7 -12.09 -12.05 -9.97
N GLU A 8 -12.00 -12.16 -11.29
CA GLU A 8 -11.61 -13.40 -11.94
C GLU A 8 -10.14 -13.78 -11.63
N PRO A 9 -9.87 -15.06 -11.31
CA PRO A 9 -8.53 -15.50 -10.88
C PRO A 9 -7.64 -15.97 -12.04
N HIS A 10 -8.18 -16.20 -13.24
CA HIS A 10 -7.46 -16.80 -14.37
C HIS A 10 -6.71 -15.77 -15.22
N ILE A 11 -5.96 -14.88 -14.56
CA ILE A 11 -5.16 -13.83 -15.19
C ILE A 11 -3.80 -13.71 -14.49
N PRO A 12 -2.72 -13.34 -15.20
CA PRO A 12 -1.40 -13.25 -14.57
C PRO A 12 -1.38 -12.20 -13.46
N ASN A 13 -0.73 -12.54 -12.34
CA ASN A 13 -0.70 -11.75 -11.11
C ASN A 13 -2.05 -11.60 -10.40
N ALA A 14 -2.98 -12.54 -10.60
CA ALA A 14 -4.27 -12.55 -9.91
C ALA A 14 -4.15 -12.63 -8.37
N TYR A 15 -2.98 -12.96 -7.81
CA TYR A 15 -2.75 -12.90 -6.36
C TYR A 15 -3.07 -11.51 -5.77
N CYS A 16 -2.92 -10.44 -6.55
CA CYS A 16 -3.24 -9.07 -6.16
C CYS A 16 -4.73 -8.87 -5.86
N ASN A 17 -5.62 -9.68 -6.46
CA ASN A 17 -7.08 -9.51 -6.38
C ASN A 17 -7.60 -9.41 -4.94
N CYS A 18 -7.00 -10.17 -4.01
CA CYS A 18 -7.40 -10.15 -2.61
C CYS A 18 -7.22 -8.75 -1.98
N MET A 19 -6.08 -8.11 -2.24
CA MET A 19 -5.80 -6.79 -1.70
C MET A 19 -6.50 -5.68 -2.49
N ILE A 20 -6.74 -5.86 -3.79
CA ILE A 20 -7.58 -4.94 -4.58
C ILE A 20 -8.99 -4.88 -3.99
N GLN A 21 -9.56 -6.03 -3.58
CA GLN A 21 -10.85 -6.08 -2.90
C GLN A 21 -10.80 -5.36 -1.55
N VAL A 22 -9.74 -5.54 -0.75
CA VAL A 22 -9.56 -4.79 0.50
C VAL A 22 -9.57 -3.27 0.25
N LEU A 23 -8.81 -2.79 -0.74
CA LEU A 23 -8.77 -1.37 -1.10
C LEU A 23 -10.12 -0.85 -1.59
N TYR A 24 -10.87 -1.64 -2.35
CA TYR A 24 -12.21 -1.28 -2.83
C TYR A 24 -13.19 -1.02 -1.67
N PHE A 25 -13.11 -1.80 -0.59
CA PHE A 25 -13.97 -1.62 0.57
C PHE A 25 -13.52 -0.49 1.51
N LEU A 26 -12.35 0.12 1.29
CA LEU A 26 -11.94 1.35 1.96
C LEU A 26 -12.54 2.54 1.21
N GLU A 27 -13.69 3.01 1.68
CA GLU A 27 -14.49 4.05 1.01
C GLU A 27 -13.67 5.27 0.59
N SER A 28 -12.83 5.79 1.49
CA SER A 28 -11.98 6.95 1.20
C SER A 28 -10.98 6.69 0.07
N VAL A 29 -10.40 5.48 -0.02
CA VAL A 29 -9.51 5.08 -1.10
C VAL A 29 -10.30 4.92 -2.40
N ARG A 30 -11.46 4.27 -2.33
CA ARG A 30 -12.33 4.08 -3.50
C ARG A 30 -12.75 5.41 -4.11
N CYS A 31 -13.28 6.33 -3.30
CA CYS A 31 -13.64 7.66 -3.76
C CYS A 31 -12.45 8.42 -4.35
N LEU A 32 -11.27 8.31 -3.72
CA LEU A 32 -10.05 8.95 -4.22
C LEU A 32 -9.70 8.48 -5.64
N VAL A 33 -9.58 7.16 -5.86
CA VAL A 33 -9.13 6.63 -7.15
C VAL A 33 -10.20 6.77 -8.24
N GLN A 34 -11.49 6.69 -7.89
CA GLN A 34 -12.58 6.93 -8.85
C GLN A 34 -12.66 8.39 -9.34
N ASN A 35 -12.15 9.34 -8.55
CA ASN A 35 -12.07 10.75 -8.93
C ASN A 35 -10.70 11.13 -9.52
N HIS A 36 -9.76 10.17 -9.65
CA HIS A 36 -8.46 10.40 -10.24
C HIS A 36 -8.47 10.07 -11.74
N LEU A 37 -8.18 11.08 -12.56
CA LEU A 37 -7.97 10.93 -14.00
C LEU A 37 -6.83 11.83 -14.42
N CYS A 38 -5.79 11.24 -15.02
CA CYS A 38 -4.62 11.97 -15.49
C CYS A 38 -4.21 11.51 -16.90
N GLN A 39 -3.17 12.16 -17.46
CA GLN A 39 -2.62 11.84 -18.78
C GLN A 39 -1.48 10.80 -18.72
N LYS A 40 -1.08 10.37 -17.53
CA LYS A 40 0.01 9.42 -17.33
C LYS A 40 -0.41 8.04 -17.84
N GLU A 41 0.37 7.51 -18.79
CA GLU A 41 0.19 6.15 -19.27
C GLU A 41 0.47 5.16 -18.14
N PHE A 42 -0.33 4.11 -18.03
CA PHE A 42 -0.22 3.07 -16.99
C PHE A 42 -0.33 3.58 -15.54
N CYS A 43 -1.02 4.70 -15.31
CA CYS A 43 -1.33 5.17 -13.95
C CYS A 43 -2.19 4.16 -13.18
N LEU A 44 -1.66 3.60 -12.08
CA LEU A 44 -2.36 2.58 -11.31
C LEU A 44 -3.60 3.12 -10.62
N SER A 45 -3.56 4.38 -10.20
CA SER A 45 -4.71 5.08 -9.60
C SER A 45 -5.88 5.16 -10.58
N CYS A 46 -5.62 5.50 -11.86
CA CYS A 46 -6.66 5.51 -12.89
C CYS A 46 -7.23 4.11 -13.14
N GLU A 47 -6.36 3.11 -13.31
CA GLU A 47 -6.78 1.72 -13.57
C GLU A 47 -7.59 1.13 -12.42
N LEU A 48 -7.23 1.44 -11.17
CA LEU A 48 -8.05 1.11 -10.00
C LEU A 48 -9.38 1.85 -10.01
N GLY A 49 -9.41 3.13 -10.38
CA GLY A 49 -10.63 3.92 -10.55
C GLY A 49 -11.61 3.26 -11.52
N PHE A 50 -11.13 2.86 -12.70
CA PHE A 50 -11.94 2.15 -13.70
C PHE A 50 -12.43 0.79 -13.19
N LEU A 51 -11.56 0.01 -12.54
CA LEU A 51 -11.94 -1.28 -11.97
C LEU A 51 -12.98 -1.14 -10.86
N PHE A 52 -12.82 -0.18 -9.96
CA PHE A 52 -13.75 0.05 -8.86
C PHE A 52 -15.12 0.53 -9.36
N HIS A 53 -15.14 1.37 -10.40
CA HIS A 53 -16.37 1.73 -11.08
C HIS A 53 -17.09 0.50 -11.69
N MET A 54 -16.33 -0.43 -12.29
CA MET A 54 -16.89 -1.69 -12.79
C MET A 54 -17.46 -2.57 -11.67
N LEU A 55 -16.77 -2.64 -10.52
CA LEU A 55 -17.24 -3.37 -9.34
C LEU A 55 -18.57 -2.78 -8.80
N ASP A 56 -18.74 -1.46 -8.82
CA ASP A 56 -20.01 -0.82 -8.39
C ASP A 56 -21.19 -1.16 -9.33
N LEU A 57 -20.93 -1.29 -10.63
CA LEU A 57 -21.96 -1.52 -11.65
C LEU A 57 -22.34 -2.99 -11.84
N SER A 58 -21.43 -3.91 -11.56
CA SER A 58 -21.55 -5.34 -11.86
C SER A 58 -22.57 -6.11 -11.00
N ARG A 59 -23.00 -5.55 -9.86
CA ARG A 59 -24.10 -6.08 -9.01
C ARG A 59 -23.97 -7.58 -8.66
N GLY A 60 -22.74 -8.07 -8.49
CA GLY A 60 -22.42 -9.45 -8.12
C GLY A 60 -21.87 -10.30 -9.26
N ASP A 61 -21.89 -9.81 -10.51
CA ASP A 61 -21.22 -10.47 -11.62
C ASP A 61 -19.68 -10.30 -11.50
N PRO A 62 -18.88 -11.33 -11.81
CA PRO A 62 -17.43 -11.24 -11.74
C PRO A 62 -16.87 -10.15 -12.67
N CYS A 63 -15.88 -9.40 -12.16
CA CYS A 63 -15.12 -8.41 -12.92
C CYS A 63 -13.71 -8.92 -13.23
N GLN A 64 -13.08 -8.38 -14.26
CA GLN A 64 -11.69 -8.68 -14.59
C GLN A 64 -10.78 -7.48 -14.30
N GLY A 65 -9.77 -7.69 -13.45
CA GLY A 65 -8.72 -6.69 -13.16
C GLY A 65 -7.58 -6.67 -14.19
N SER A 66 -7.79 -7.19 -15.41
CA SER A 66 -6.72 -7.44 -16.37
C SER A 66 -6.00 -6.17 -16.86
N ASN A 67 -6.73 -5.05 -17.00
CA ASN A 67 -6.14 -3.77 -17.38
C ASN A 67 -5.20 -3.24 -16.29
N PHE A 68 -5.65 -3.22 -15.03
CA PHE A 68 -4.82 -2.88 -13.89
C PHE A 68 -3.58 -3.78 -13.80
N LEU A 69 -3.75 -5.11 -13.90
CA LEU A 69 -2.60 -6.03 -13.79
C LEU A 69 -1.64 -5.89 -14.97
N ARG A 70 -2.12 -5.52 -16.15
CA ARG A 70 -1.27 -5.19 -17.30
C ARG A 70 -0.46 -3.92 -17.03
N ALA A 71 -1.09 -2.84 -16.56
CA ALA A 71 -0.38 -1.60 -16.18
C ALA A 71 0.61 -1.85 -15.03
N PHE A 72 0.24 -2.68 -14.06
CA PHE A 72 1.12 -3.07 -12.96
C PHE A 72 2.39 -3.78 -13.46
N ARG A 73 2.27 -4.68 -14.44
CA ARG A 73 3.42 -5.37 -15.05
C ARG A 73 4.36 -4.46 -15.84
N THR A 74 3.91 -3.27 -16.27
CA THR A 74 4.76 -2.31 -16.98
C THR A 74 5.61 -1.46 -16.04
N ILE A 75 5.40 -1.53 -14.72
CA ILE A 75 6.13 -0.70 -13.74
C ILE A 75 7.49 -1.34 -13.41
N PRO A 76 8.61 -0.67 -13.70
CA PRO A 76 9.95 -1.21 -13.43
C PRO A 76 10.18 -1.51 -11.94
N GLU A 77 9.71 -0.65 -11.05
CA GLU A 77 9.84 -0.81 -9.60
C GLU A 77 9.12 -2.07 -9.10
N ALA A 78 7.95 -2.39 -9.67
CA ALA A 78 7.21 -3.61 -9.33
C ALA A 78 7.98 -4.87 -9.73
N ALA A 79 8.62 -4.87 -10.90
CA ALA A 79 9.49 -5.95 -11.35
C ALA A 79 10.75 -6.08 -10.46
N ALA A 80 11.38 -4.95 -10.10
CA ALA A 80 12.56 -4.92 -9.24
C ALA A 80 12.29 -5.46 -7.82
N LEU A 81 11.08 -5.24 -7.31
CA LEU A 81 10.62 -5.80 -6.02
C LEU A 81 10.21 -7.28 -6.11
N GLY A 82 10.27 -7.90 -7.30
CA GLY A 82 9.88 -9.28 -7.52
C GLY A 82 8.38 -9.51 -7.33
N LEU A 83 7.56 -8.49 -7.60
CA LEU A 83 6.10 -8.58 -7.47
C LEU A 83 5.43 -9.17 -8.72
N ILE A 84 6.15 -9.18 -9.84
CA ILE A 84 5.65 -9.74 -11.10
C ILE A 84 6.05 -11.22 -11.16
N LEU A 85 5.05 -12.08 -10.99
CA LEU A 85 5.19 -13.52 -11.17
C LEU A 85 5.24 -13.88 -12.65
N ALA A 86 6.13 -14.79 -13.01
CA ALA A 86 6.10 -15.48 -14.29
C ALA A 86 5.06 -16.62 -14.25
N ASP A 87 4.48 -16.96 -15.40
CA ASP A 87 3.46 -18.02 -15.51
C ASP A 87 3.92 -19.37 -14.94
N SER A 88 5.23 -19.66 -15.01
CA SER A 88 5.83 -20.86 -14.42
C SER A 88 5.78 -20.88 -12.90
N ASP A 89 5.96 -19.74 -12.25
CA ASP A 89 6.09 -19.64 -10.80
C ASP A 89 4.73 -19.77 -10.13
N GLU A 90 3.68 -19.22 -10.75
CA GLU A 90 2.29 -19.39 -10.32
C GLU A 90 1.86 -20.86 -10.35
N ALA A 91 2.30 -21.61 -11.37
CA ALA A 91 1.98 -23.04 -11.51
C ALA A 91 2.70 -23.93 -10.49
N THR A 92 3.87 -23.52 -9.98
CA THR A 92 4.66 -24.35 -9.06
C THR A 92 4.18 -24.30 -7.60
N GLY A 93 3.39 -23.29 -7.22
CA GLY A 93 2.91 -23.11 -5.85
C GLY A 93 4.00 -22.85 -4.80
N LYS A 94 5.26 -22.65 -5.21
CA LYS A 94 6.41 -22.45 -4.30
C LYS A 94 6.56 -20.99 -3.83
N VAL A 95 5.77 -20.08 -4.38
CA VAL A 95 5.84 -18.66 -4.08
C VAL A 95 5.31 -18.39 -2.67
N ASN A 96 6.09 -17.68 -1.85
CA ASN A 96 5.61 -17.19 -0.55
C ASN A 96 4.64 -16.02 -0.77
N LEU A 97 3.36 -16.35 -0.95
CA LEU A 97 2.28 -15.38 -1.16
C LEU A 97 2.15 -14.38 -0.02
N GLY A 98 2.40 -14.80 1.23
CA GLY A 98 2.35 -13.89 2.39
C GLY A 98 3.37 -12.76 2.26
N ARG A 99 4.62 -13.09 1.95
CA ARG A 99 5.68 -12.10 1.68
C ARG A 99 5.34 -11.23 0.47
N LEU A 100 4.80 -11.83 -0.59
CA LEU A 100 4.45 -11.14 -1.82
C LEU A 100 3.34 -10.10 -1.59
N ILE A 101 2.27 -10.48 -0.89
CA ILE A 101 1.16 -9.60 -0.52
C ILE A 101 1.62 -8.46 0.37
N GLN A 102 2.50 -8.73 1.36
CA GLN A 102 3.05 -7.68 2.22
C GLN A 102 3.88 -6.67 1.41
N SER A 103 4.74 -7.15 0.52
CA SER A 103 5.55 -6.31 -0.36
C SER A 103 4.67 -5.51 -1.35
N TRP A 104 3.65 -6.16 -1.92
CA TRP A 104 2.68 -5.54 -2.82
C TRP A 104 1.89 -4.44 -2.11
N ASN A 105 1.42 -4.67 -0.88
CA ASN A 105 0.69 -3.68 -0.10
C ASN A 105 1.53 -2.44 0.18
N ARG A 106 2.82 -2.62 0.50
CA ARG A 106 3.77 -1.51 0.63
C ARG A 106 3.90 -0.75 -0.67
N PHE A 107 4.12 -1.46 -1.78
CA PHE A 107 4.28 -0.87 -3.08
C PHE A 107 3.06 -0.05 -3.50
N ILE A 108 1.85 -0.62 -3.44
CA ILE A 108 0.65 0.03 -3.95
C ILE A 108 0.28 1.27 -3.13
N LEU A 109 0.45 1.26 -1.80
CA LEU A 109 0.18 2.43 -0.97
C LEU A 109 1.14 3.57 -1.30
N THR A 110 2.43 3.27 -1.48
CA THR A 110 3.42 4.27 -1.92
C THR A 110 3.10 4.79 -3.33
N GLN A 111 2.73 3.90 -4.25
CA GLN A 111 2.40 4.29 -5.63
C GLN A 111 1.16 5.19 -5.69
N LEU A 112 0.09 4.82 -4.98
CA LEU A 112 -1.13 5.63 -4.89
C LEU A 112 -0.85 6.97 -4.22
N HIS A 113 -0.03 6.99 -3.16
CA HIS A 113 0.39 8.23 -2.51
C HIS A 113 1.08 9.19 -3.50
N GLN A 114 2.04 8.68 -4.27
CA GLN A 114 2.78 9.47 -5.27
C GLN A 114 1.86 9.97 -6.40
N GLU A 115 1.11 9.07 -7.04
CA GLU A 115 0.25 9.43 -8.18
C GLU A 115 -0.87 10.41 -7.82
N THR A 116 -1.34 10.37 -6.55
CA THR A 116 -2.39 11.29 -6.08
C THR A 116 -1.86 12.60 -5.52
N GLN A 117 -0.56 12.71 -5.24
CA GLN A 117 0.10 14.00 -4.98
C GLN A 117 0.36 14.78 -6.28
N GLU A 118 0.69 14.07 -7.36
CA GLU A 118 0.99 14.62 -8.70
C GLU A 118 -0.24 15.22 -9.43
N GLN A 119 -1.28 15.69 -8.73
CA GLN A 119 -2.48 16.28 -9.35
C GLN A 119 -2.18 17.59 -10.11
N GLU A 120 -1.60 17.46 -11.31
CA GLU A 120 -1.61 18.47 -12.37
C GLU A 120 -2.93 18.39 -13.13
N GLY A 121 -3.98 19.02 -12.58
CA GLY A 121 -5.22 19.19 -13.33
C GLY A 121 -5.10 20.29 -14.40
N PRO A 122 -5.79 20.19 -15.56
CA PRO A 122 -6.01 21.33 -16.44
C PRO A 122 -6.80 22.43 -15.71
N GLN A 123 -6.26 23.66 -15.68
CA GLN A 123 -6.77 24.81 -14.92
C GLN A 123 -8.19 25.32 -15.28
N ALA A 124 -8.92 24.67 -16.19
CA ALA A 124 -10.11 25.27 -16.82
C ALA A 124 -11.44 25.15 -16.04
N TYR A 125 -11.52 24.34 -14.98
CA TYR A 125 -12.76 24.12 -14.21
C TYR A 125 -12.50 23.99 -12.70
N ARG A 126 -11.69 24.88 -12.09
CA ARG A 126 -11.83 25.08 -10.63
C ARG A 126 -12.98 26.03 -10.38
N GLY A 127 -14.17 25.47 -10.19
CA GLY A 127 -15.34 26.19 -9.70
C GLY A 127 -15.03 26.89 -8.38
N ILE A 128 -15.57 28.10 -8.21
CA ILE A 128 -15.47 28.94 -7.02
C ILE A 128 -16.16 28.20 -5.86
N GLY A 129 -15.42 27.42 -5.09
CA GLY A 129 -16.01 26.66 -3.98
C GLY A 129 -15.14 25.55 -3.38
N SER A 130 -13.81 25.70 -3.35
CA SER A 130 -12.98 24.80 -2.55
C SER A 130 -12.70 25.46 -1.20
N SER A 131 -13.49 25.04 -0.20
CA SER A 131 -13.18 25.24 1.21
C SER A 131 -11.73 24.86 1.50
N ASN A 132 -11.00 25.74 2.19
CA ASN A 132 -9.70 25.50 2.81
C ASN A 132 -9.77 24.35 3.83
N PHE A 133 -9.82 23.11 3.37
CA PHE A 133 -9.57 21.92 4.18
C PHE A 133 -8.41 21.15 3.54
N GLY A 134 -7.24 21.25 4.16
CA GLY A 134 -6.06 20.48 3.79
C GLY A 134 -4.80 21.31 3.91
N SER A 135 -4.04 21.08 4.98
CA SER A 135 -2.67 21.57 5.12
C SER A 135 -1.84 21.11 3.90
N SER A 136 -1.08 22.05 3.36
CA SER A 136 -0.08 21.93 2.29
C SER A 136 0.41 20.53 1.92
N GLY A 137 0.06 20.06 0.72
CA GLY A 137 0.87 19.11 -0.07
C GLY A 137 0.67 17.61 0.16
N ASP A 138 -0.10 17.19 1.17
CA ASP A 138 -0.25 15.75 1.44
C ASP A 138 -1.45 15.13 0.69
N SER A 139 -1.23 14.00 0.01
CA SER A 139 -2.31 13.31 -0.71
C SER A 139 -3.30 12.70 0.28
N VAL A 140 -4.50 12.38 -0.19
CA VAL A 140 -5.51 11.68 0.63
C VAL A 140 -4.95 10.35 1.18
N ILE A 141 -4.10 9.64 0.44
CA ILE A 141 -3.42 8.45 0.96
C ILE A 141 -2.49 8.81 2.12
N GLY A 142 -1.74 9.90 2.01
CA GLY A 142 -0.90 10.39 3.10
C GLY A 142 -1.74 10.72 4.33
N GLN A 143 -2.83 11.47 4.17
CA GLN A 143 -3.71 11.82 5.28
C GLN A 143 -4.37 10.61 5.96
N LEU A 144 -4.63 9.53 5.22
CA LEU A 144 -5.30 8.33 5.74
C LEU A 144 -4.33 7.34 6.40
N PHE A 145 -3.14 7.17 5.83
CA PHE A 145 -2.23 6.07 6.19
C PHE A 145 -0.88 6.54 6.74
N SER A 146 -0.50 7.80 6.49
CA SER A 146 0.76 8.35 6.98
C SER A 146 0.72 8.49 8.50
N CYS A 147 1.80 8.05 9.12
CA CYS A 147 2.07 8.23 10.54
C CYS A 147 3.48 8.79 10.69
N GLU A 148 3.62 9.88 11.43
CA GLU A 148 4.91 10.39 11.84
C GLU A 148 5.51 9.48 12.92
N VAL A 149 6.74 9.04 12.69
CA VAL A 149 7.50 8.14 13.54
C VAL A 149 8.82 8.81 13.90
N GLU A 150 9.07 8.90 15.20
CA GLU A 150 10.32 9.38 15.76
C GLU A 150 11.25 8.20 16.03
N ASN A 151 12.40 8.19 15.37
CA ASN A 151 13.46 7.20 15.55
C ASN A 151 14.57 7.78 16.44
N CYS A 152 14.63 7.30 17.68
CA CYS A 152 15.67 7.70 18.64
C CYS A 152 16.76 6.63 18.69
N SER A 153 17.98 7.02 18.34
CA SER A 153 19.17 6.16 18.41
C SER A 153 20.11 6.67 19.51
N MET A 154 20.32 5.84 20.53
CA MET A 154 21.21 6.15 21.66
C MET A 154 22.50 5.34 21.54
N CYS A 155 23.64 6.04 21.47
CA CYS A 155 24.96 5.42 21.52
C CYS A 155 25.38 5.09 22.96
N ARG A 156 26.30 4.13 23.13
CA ARG A 156 26.88 3.78 24.44
C ARG A 156 27.63 4.93 25.11
N CYS A 157 28.14 5.89 24.34
CA CYS A 157 28.75 7.10 24.89
C CYS A 157 27.74 8.14 25.39
N GLY A 158 26.44 7.87 25.24
CA GLY A 158 25.34 8.76 25.64
C GLY A 158 24.89 9.74 24.56
N LYS A 159 25.53 9.76 23.38
CA LYS A 159 25.05 10.58 22.24
C LYS A 159 23.71 10.04 21.74
N GLU A 160 22.69 10.87 21.81
CA GLU A 160 21.37 10.61 21.24
C GLU A 160 21.24 11.29 19.88
N THR A 161 20.67 10.57 18.92
CA THR A 161 20.29 11.11 17.62
C THR A 161 18.83 10.80 17.36
N VAL A 162 18.04 11.84 17.13
CA VAL A 162 16.60 11.74 16.87
C VAL A 162 16.35 12.07 15.41
N ARG A 163 15.58 11.22 14.72
CA ARG A 163 15.16 11.44 13.32
C ARG A 163 13.65 11.23 13.22
N VAL A 164 12.94 12.23 12.73
CA VAL A 164 11.51 12.12 12.42
C VAL A 164 11.36 11.67 10.96
N SER A 165 10.47 10.71 10.72
CA SER A 165 10.16 10.17 9.39
C SER A 165 8.67 9.83 9.30
N SER A 166 8.10 9.81 8.09
CA SER A 166 6.74 9.33 7.88
C SER A 166 6.74 7.89 7.36
N THR A 167 5.74 7.10 7.76
CA THR A 167 5.47 5.77 7.19
C THR A 167 4.00 5.64 6.81
N LEU A 168 3.73 5.00 5.68
CA LEU A 168 2.36 4.69 5.24
C LEU A 168 1.84 3.35 5.82
N LEU A 169 2.72 2.57 6.47
CA LEU A 169 2.34 1.27 7.03
C LEU A 169 3.29 0.82 8.14
N PHE A 170 2.77 -0.05 9.01
CA PHE A 170 3.56 -0.76 10.01
C PHE A 170 3.61 -2.25 9.69
N THR A 171 4.80 -2.83 9.79
CA THR A 171 4.97 -4.29 9.71
C THR A 171 4.79 -4.86 11.11
N LEU A 172 3.89 -5.83 11.28
CA LEU A 172 3.71 -6.50 12.57
C LEU A 172 4.95 -7.35 12.90
N SER A 173 5.54 -7.10 14.07
CA SER A 173 6.68 -7.83 14.62
C SER A 173 6.20 -8.83 15.66
N TYR A 174 6.18 -10.11 15.26
CA TYR A 174 5.86 -11.22 16.14
C TYR A 174 7.12 -11.71 16.86
N PRO A 175 7.02 -12.09 18.15
CA PRO A 175 8.12 -12.73 18.88
C PRO A 175 8.56 -14.04 18.20
N GLU A 176 9.85 -14.34 18.23
CA GLU A 176 10.37 -15.63 17.74
C GLU A 176 9.81 -16.78 18.59
N ASN A 177 9.40 -17.85 17.90
CA ASN A 177 8.67 -18.96 18.49
C ASN A 177 9.63 -19.86 19.28
N ASN A 178 9.84 -19.56 20.56
CA ASN A 178 10.67 -20.36 21.47
C ASN A 178 9.93 -21.62 21.95
N ASP A 179 9.61 -22.58 21.08
CA ASP A 179 8.99 -23.92 21.34
C ASP A 179 7.75 -24.00 22.27
N LYS A 180 7.34 -22.88 22.86
CA LYS A 180 6.20 -22.66 23.73
C LYS A 180 5.29 -21.73 22.97
N ILE A 181 4.12 -22.25 22.61
CA ILE A 181 3.03 -21.45 22.08
C ILE A 181 2.62 -20.49 23.21
N MET A 182 3.12 -19.26 23.13
CA MET A 182 2.74 -18.17 24.00
C MET A 182 1.65 -17.39 23.29
N ASP A 183 0.48 -17.31 23.88
CA ASP A 183 -0.60 -16.47 23.36
C ASP A 183 -0.26 -15.01 23.65
N TYR A 184 -0.20 -14.21 22.58
CA TYR A 184 -0.02 -12.76 22.67
C TYR A 184 -1.30 -12.07 22.23
N GLU A 185 -1.72 -11.06 22.99
CA GLU A 185 -2.82 -10.20 22.56
C GLU A 185 -2.40 -9.35 21.37
N PHE A 186 -3.31 -9.13 20.42
CA PHE A 186 -3.05 -8.30 19.25
C PHE A 186 -2.55 -6.89 19.63
N ALA A 187 -3.12 -6.28 20.67
CA ALA A 187 -2.70 -4.96 21.14
C ALA A 187 -1.23 -4.92 21.59
N GLN A 188 -0.72 -6.01 22.18
CA GLN A 188 0.68 -6.12 22.58
C GLN A 188 1.60 -6.22 21.37
N ILE A 189 1.22 -7.04 20.38
CA ILE A 189 1.95 -7.16 19.12
C ILE A 189 1.95 -5.81 18.39
N LEU A 190 0.80 -5.14 18.30
CA LEU A 190 0.68 -3.83 17.65
C LEU A 190 1.56 -2.78 18.33
N LYS A 191 1.49 -2.67 19.67
CA LYS A 191 2.33 -1.75 20.44
C LYS A 191 3.82 -2.01 20.18
N ARG A 192 4.24 -3.28 20.22
CA ARG A 192 5.64 -3.66 19.94
C ARG A 192 6.06 -3.33 18.50
N SER A 193 5.13 -3.47 17.55
CA SER A 193 5.39 -3.22 16.13
C SER A 193 5.55 -1.73 15.81
N ILE A 194 4.81 -0.87 16.53
CA ILE A 194 4.88 0.59 16.40
C ILE A 194 6.06 1.14 17.19
N CYS A 195 6.27 0.67 18.43
CA CYS A 195 7.34 1.10 19.33
C CYS A 195 8.52 0.12 19.27
N LEU A 196 9.09 -0.05 18.07
CA LEU A 196 10.02 -1.13 17.80
C LEU A 196 11.43 -0.76 18.31
N GLU A 197 11.91 -1.50 19.31
CA GLU A 197 13.25 -1.33 19.88
C GLU A 197 14.22 -2.37 19.31
N GLN A 198 15.31 -1.91 18.69
CA GLN A 198 16.36 -2.76 18.12
C GLN A 198 17.75 -2.21 18.43
N ASN A 199 18.69 -3.12 18.66
CA ASN A 199 20.10 -2.79 18.78
C ASN A 199 20.80 -3.11 17.45
N THR A 200 21.34 -2.09 16.80
CA THR A 200 22.11 -2.24 15.56
C THR A 200 23.54 -1.76 15.77
N GLN A 201 24.51 -2.42 15.11
CA GLN A 201 25.86 -1.88 15.04
C GLN A 201 25.88 -0.69 14.07
N ALA A 202 26.30 0.47 14.56
CA ALA A 202 26.39 1.70 13.78
C ALA A 202 27.63 2.50 14.22
N TRP A 203 28.13 3.34 13.31
CA TRP A 203 29.24 4.23 13.60
C TRP A 203 28.78 5.42 14.46
N CYS A 204 29.53 5.75 15.50
CA CYS A 204 29.34 6.96 16.27
C CYS A 204 30.47 7.95 15.96
N GLU A 205 30.13 9.17 15.57
CA GLU A 205 31.15 10.21 15.37
C GLU A 205 31.89 10.60 16.67
N ASN A 206 31.34 10.26 17.84
CA ASN A 206 31.91 10.61 19.14
C ASN A 206 32.80 9.52 19.77
N CYS A 207 32.77 8.26 19.30
CA CYS A 207 33.54 7.16 19.91
C CYS A 207 33.77 5.99 18.95
#